data_AF-A0A9D9DI09-F1
#
_entry.id   AF-A0A9D9DI09-F1
#
_cell.length_a   1.000
_cell.length_b   1.000
_cell.length_c   1.000
_cell.angle_alpha   90.00
_cell.angle_beta   90.00
_cell.angle_gamma   90.00
#
_symmetry.space_group_name_H-M   'P 1'
#
loop_
_entity.id
_entity.type
_entity.pdbx_description
1 polymer ?
#
loop_
_entity_poly.entity_id
_entity_poly.type
_entity_poly.pdbx_seq_one_letter_code
_entity_poly.pdbx_strand_id
1 'polypeptide(L)'
;MNKIELIENINKEISTNKISKVSSLYLSYLIGYFLHLNQYRTNAEPYFNHPIRMYNNFINLISIKINNKYYYDNNLLNKYKINILGISEIILLHDTLEDSDIKDIAIYLEIFNIYNLKNYFIKYIATPLTILTHNKKESYDIYINKVKDNFVASLVKSLDLYDNLNILTSSFVNKEDKLNTYLKYALNLTNCHKLDTKFINYHKELMSSTNNVYLVEVKYLNLI
;
A
#
# COMPACT_ATOMS: atom_id res chain seq x y z
N MET A 1 4.96 -6.93 19.86
CA MET A 1 5.76 -7.97 19.17
C MET A 1 7.18 -7.44 18.97
N ASN A 2 8.19 -8.20 19.35
CA ASN A 2 9.59 -7.78 19.14
C ASN A 2 10.14 -8.31 17.79
N LYS A 3 11.34 -7.84 17.40
CA LYS A 3 12.01 -8.24 16.14
C LYS A 3 12.20 -9.76 15.99
N ILE A 4 12.65 -10.43 17.05
CA ILE A 4 12.96 -11.87 17.01
C ILE A 4 11.66 -12.65 16.77
N GLU A 5 10.64 -12.34 17.56
CA GLU A 5 9.31 -12.93 17.45
C GLU A 5 8.70 -12.73 16.05
N LEU A 6 8.84 -11.54 15.46
CA LEU A 6 8.39 -11.28 14.09
C LEU A 6 9.08 -12.19 13.07
N ILE A 7 10.41 -12.30 13.14
CA ILE A 7 11.20 -13.15 12.22
C ILE A 7 10.83 -14.63 12.39
N GLU A 8 10.65 -15.10 13.62
CA GLU A 8 10.23 -16.47 13.92
C GLU A 8 8.86 -16.78 13.32
N ASN A 9 7.89 -15.87 13.49
CA ASN A 9 6.55 -16.01 12.92
C ASN A 9 6.56 -16.03 11.38
N ILE A 10 7.33 -15.14 10.75
CA ILE A 10 7.49 -15.11 9.28
C ILE A 10 8.10 -16.43 8.78
N ASN A 11 9.19 -16.91 9.40
CA ASN A 11 9.84 -18.16 9.03
C ASN A 11 8.92 -19.37 9.20
N LYS A 12 8.17 -19.41 10.31
CA LYS A 12 7.18 -20.45 10.57
C LYS A 12 6.13 -20.48 9.46
N GLU A 13 5.59 -19.34 9.07
CA GLU A 13 4.57 -19.24 8.02
C GLU A 13 5.11 -19.70 6.65
N ILE A 14 6.30 -19.24 6.27
CA ILE A 14 6.97 -19.63 5.01
C ILE A 14 7.23 -21.14 4.98
N SER A 15 7.71 -21.71 6.09
CA SER A 15 8.02 -23.14 6.19
C SER A 15 6.76 -24.01 6.13
N THR A 16 5.71 -23.60 6.85
CA THR A 16 4.41 -24.30 6.90
C THR A 16 3.78 -24.39 5.52
N ASN A 17 3.84 -23.29 4.76
CA ASN A 17 3.29 -23.20 3.41
C ASN A 17 4.24 -23.69 2.31
N LYS A 18 5.43 -24.22 2.67
CA LYS A 18 6.44 -24.74 1.73
C LYS A 18 6.80 -23.74 0.61
N ILE A 19 6.87 -22.46 0.94
CA ILE A 19 7.16 -21.40 -0.02
C ILE A 19 8.64 -21.45 -0.40
N SER A 20 8.94 -21.89 -1.61
CA SER A 20 10.32 -22.05 -2.11
C SER A 20 10.99 -20.73 -2.47
N LYS A 21 10.22 -19.70 -2.83
CA LYS A 21 10.70 -18.36 -3.16
C LYS A 21 9.76 -17.30 -2.63
N VAL A 22 10.26 -16.50 -1.70
CA VAL A 22 9.54 -15.39 -1.09
C VAL A 22 9.60 -14.16 -2.01
N SER A 23 8.45 -13.62 -2.38
CA SER A 23 8.38 -12.33 -3.09
C SER A 23 8.38 -11.17 -2.09
N SER A 24 8.79 -9.98 -2.55
CA SER A 24 8.69 -8.74 -1.75
C SER A 24 7.26 -8.47 -1.29
N LEU A 25 6.28 -8.73 -2.16
CA LEU A 25 4.87 -8.56 -1.86
C LEU A 25 4.39 -9.50 -0.74
N TYR A 26 4.73 -10.79 -0.83
CA TYR A 26 4.35 -11.76 0.21
C TYR A 26 5.05 -11.48 1.53
N LEU A 27 6.33 -11.12 1.49
CA LEU A 27 7.05 -10.71 2.70
C LEU A 27 6.43 -9.48 3.37
N SER A 28 6.04 -8.48 2.56
CA SER A 28 5.38 -7.27 3.07
C SER A 28 4.02 -7.58 3.68
N TYR A 29 3.26 -8.50 3.09
CA TYR A 29 2.02 -9.01 3.68
C TYR A 29 2.27 -9.63 5.05
N LEU A 30 3.23 -10.54 5.17
CA LEU A 30 3.51 -11.21 6.45
C LEU A 30 3.97 -10.22 7.52
N ILE A 31 4.85 -9.28 7.18
CA ILE A 31 5.30 -8.23 8.10
C ILE A 31 4.11 -7.40 8.58
N GLY A 32 3.29 -6.87 7.66
CA GLY A 32 2.12 -6.08 8.01
C GLY A 32 1.12 -6.86 8.86
N TYR A 33 0.82 -8.10 8.46
CA TYR A 33 -0.12 -8.97 9.17
C TYR A 33 0.32 -9.21 10.61
N PHE A 34 1.56 -9.65 10.84
CA PHE A 34 2.04 -9.98 12.18
C PHE A 34 2.19 -8.74 13.07
N LEU A 35 2.61 -7.61 12.52
CA LEU A 35 2.71 -6.35 13.28
C LEU A 35 1.34 -5.79 13.70
N HIS A 36 0.29 -6.07 12.93
CA HIS A 36 -1.08 -5.64 13.22
C HIS A 36 -1.99 -6.75 13.75
N LEU A 37 -1.47 -7.95 14.05
CA LEU A 37 -2.27 -9.16 14.37
C LEU A 37 -3.27 -8.95 15.53
N ASN A 38 -2.87 -8.18 16.53
CA ASN A 38 -3.68 -7.89 17.72
C ASN A 38 -4.18 -6.44 17.76
N GLN A 39 -4.17 -5.76 16.61
CA GLN A 39 -4.66 -4.39 16.47
C GLN A 39 -6.03 -4.38 15.85
N TYR A 40 -6.89 -3.50 16.35
CA TYR A 40 -8.28 -3.37 15.90
C TYR A 40 -8.61 -1.91 15.59
N ARG A 41 -9.45 -1.71 14.59
CA ARG A 41 -10.06 -0.41 14.29
C ARG A 41 -11.11 -0.07 15.35
N THR A 42 -11.58 1.18 15.33
CA THR A 42 -12.61 1.68 16.27
C THR A 42 -13.94 0.93 16.20
N ASN A 43 -14.21 0.21 15.10
CA ASN A 43 -15.39 -0.63 14.89
C ASN A 43 -15.13 -2.11 15.22
N ALA A 44 -14.03 -2.43 15.93
CA ALA A 44 -13.59 -3.79 16.27
C ALA A 44 -13.17 -4.68 15.09
N GLU A 45 -13.06 -4.14 13.88
CA GLU A 45 -12.48 -4.87 12.74
C GLU A 45 -10.96 -5.05 12.95
N PRO A 46 -10.37 -6.22 12.63
CA PRO A 46 -8.91 -6.37 12.59
C PRO A 46 -8.26 -5.27 11.74
N TYR A 47 -7.25 -4.59 12.31
CA TYR A 47 -6.65 -3.42 11.67
C TYR A 47 -6.12 -3.74 10.28
N PHE A 48 -5.51 -4.92 10.12
CA PHE A 48 -4.87 -5.31 8.88
C PHE A 48 -5.82 -5.44 7.67
N ASN A 49 -7.13 -5.49 7.88
CA ASN A 49 -8.11 -5.39 6.80
C ASN A 49 -8.02 -4.05 6.04
N HIS A 50 -7.54 -2.98 6.69
CA HIS A 50 -7.35 -1.66 6.08
C HIS A 50 -6.31 -1.68 4.95
N PRO A 51 -5.04 -2.08 5.18
CA PRO A 51 -4.08 -2.28 4.11
C PRO A 51 -4.56 -3.23 3.00
N ILE A 52 -5.32 -4.28 3.34
CA ILE A 52 -5.87 -5.22 2.34
C ILE A 52 -6.92 -4.56 1.45
N ARG A 53 -7.84 -3.76 2.00
CA ARG A 53 -8.79 -2.98 1.19
C ARG A 53 -8.07 -1.96 0.31
N MET A 54 -7.09 -1.25 0.84
CA MET A 54 -6.27 -0.33 0.05
C MET A 54 -5.56 -1.04 -1.10
N TYR A 55 -4.99 -2.22 -0.86
CA TYR A 55 -4.33 -3.01 -1.89
C TYR A 55 -5.33 -3.41 -2.98
N ASN A 56 -6.51 -3.90 -2.61
CA ASN A 56 -7.57 -4.24 -3.56
C ASN A 56 -8.03 -3.02 -4.37
N ASN A 57 -8.19 -1.86 -3.73
CA ASN A 57 -8.52 -0.61 -4.41
C ASN A 57 -7.43 -0.21 -5.41
N PHE A 58 -6.16 -0.33 -5.04
CA PHE A 58 -5.05 -0.09 -5.96
C PHE A 58 -5.06 -1.04 -7.14
N ILE A 59 -5.26 -2.34 -6.92
CA ILE A 59 -5.38 -3.32 -8.02
C ILE A 59 -6.53 -2.95 -8.95
N ASN A 60 -7.70 -2.58 -8.43
CA ASN A 60 -8.83 -2.12 -9.23
C ASN A 60 -8.51 -0.87 -10.05
N LEU A 61 -7.65 0.03 -9.55
CA LEU A 61 -7.24 1.23 -10.28
C LEU A 61 -6.31 0.92 -11.46
N ILE A 62 -5.46 -0.10 -11.33
CA ILE A 62 -4.43 -0.41 -12.34
C ILE A 62 -4.80 -1.55 -13.28
N SER A 63 -5.94 -2.22 -13.08
CA SER A 63 -6.25 -3.44 -13.81
C SER A 63 -7.71 -3.52 -14.25
N ILE A 64 -7.96 -4.42 -15.19
CA ILE A 64 -9.29 -4.82 -15.66
C ILE A 64 -9.54 -6.27 -15.28
N LYS A 65 -10.80 -6.60 -14.99
CA LYS A 65 -11.21 -7.96 -14.65
C LYS A 65 -11.71 -8.70 -15.88
N ILE A 66 -11.07 -9.81 -16.24
CA ILE A 66 -11.44 -10.70 -17.34
C ILE A 66 -11.49 -12.12 -16.78
N ASN A 67 -12.62 -12.82 -16.91
CA ASN A 67 -12.79 -14.21 -16.44
C ASN A 67 -12.31 -14.42 -14.99
N ASN A 68 -12.74 -13.54 -14.08
CA ASN A 68 -12.36 -13.53 -12.65
C ASN A 68 -10.87 -13.30 -12.33
N LYS A 69 -10.04 -13.00 -13.34
CA LYS A 69 -8.65 -12.63 -13.17
C LYS A 69 -8.45 -11.15 -13.51
N TYR A 70 -7.43 -10.55 -12.93
CA TYR A 70 -7.15 -9.13 -13.13
C TYR A 70 -5.93 -8.98 -14.00
N TYR A 71 -5.97 -8.00 -14.90
CA TYR A 71 -4.93 -7.79 -15.89
C TYR A 71 -4.59 -6.33 -16.04
N TYR A 72 -3.31 -6.02 -16.23
CA TYR A 72 -2.82 -4.68 -16.49
C TYR A 72 -1.86 -4.68 -17.68
N ASP A 73 -1.57 -3.51 -18.25
CA ASP A 73 -0.62 -3.37 -19.35
C ASP A 73 0.62 -2.61 -18.87
N ASN A 74 1.77 -3.29 -18.85
CA ASN A 74 3.05 -2.71 -18.44
C ASN A 74 3.49 -1.53 -19.32
N ASN A 75 3.30 -1.64 -20.63
CA ASN A 75 3.67 -0.57 -21.57
C ASN A 75 2.80 0.65 -21.34
N LEU A 76 1.52 0.43 -21.05
CA LEU A 76 0.58 1.49 -20.75
C LEU A 76 0.89 2.16 -19.40
N LEU A 77 1.19 1.38 -18.36
CA LEU A 77 1.65 1.93 -17.08
C LEU A 77 2.89 2.81 -17.27
N ASN A 78 3.87 2.35 -18.05
CA ASN A 78 5.06 3.12 -18.39
C ASN A 78 4.73 4.41 -19.16
N LYS A 79 3.81 4.34 -20.15
CA LYS A 79 3.33 5.50 -20.91
C LYS A 79 2.75 6.59 -20.00
N TYR A 80 1.97 6.19 -18.99
CA TYR A 80 1.38 7.12 -18.01
C TYR A 80 2.29 7.42 -16.82
N LYS A 81 3.52 6.90 -16.82
CA LYS A 81 4.52 7.04 -15.73
C LYS A 81 3.98 6.56 -14.37
N ILE A 82 3.19 5.49 -14.39
CA ILE A 82 2.66 4.83 -13.19
C ILE A 82 3.64 3.72 -12.83
N ASN A 83 4.59 4.02 -11.93
CA ASN A 83 5.50 3.01 -11.43
C ASN A 83 4.81 2.19 -10.34
N ILE A 84 4.46 0.94 -10.66
CA ILE A 84 3.79 0.03 -9.72
C ILE A 84 4.74 -0.67 -8.74
N LEU A 85 6.05 -0.61 -8.99
CA LEU A 85 7.05 -1.28 -8.15
C LEU A 85 7.10 -0.61 -6.77
N GLY A 86 6.97 -1.42 -5.73
CA GLY A 86 6.98 -0.97 -4.34
C GLY A 86 5.63 -0.44 -3.86
N ILE A 87 4.68 -0.03 -4.72
CA ILE A 87 3.40 0.53 -4.24
C ILE A 87 2.64 -0.49 -3.40
N SER A 88 2.47 -1.70 -3.90
CA SER A 88 1.74 -2.76 -3.20
C SER A 88 2.38 -3.10 -1.86
N GLU A 89 3.71 -3.19 -1.79
CA GLU A 89 4.45 -3.41 -0.56
C GLU A 89 4.27 -2.25 0.42
N ILE A 90 4.35 -1.02 -0.07
CA ILE A 90 4.16 0.18 0.76
C ILE A 90 2.75 0.24 1.31
N ILE A 91 1.72 -0.07 0.51
CA ILE A 91 0.33 -0.15 0.99
C ILE A 91 0.23 -1.12 2.18
N LEU A 92 0.84 -2.29 2.10
CA LEU A 92 0.79 -3.30 3.16
C LEU A 92 1.59 -2.91 4.41
N LEU A 93 2.55 -1.98 4.28
CA LEU A 93 3.47 -1.60 5.35
C LEU A 93 3.22 -0.18 5.89
N HIS A 94 2.41 0.66 5.25
CA HIS A 94 2.43 2.10 5.45
C HIS A 94 2.25 2.57 6.91
N ASP A 95 1.40 1.89 7.68
CA ASP A 95 1.16 2.21 9.10
C ASP A 95 2.05 1.43 10.07
N THR A 96 2.80 0.43 9.59
CA THR A 96 3.53 -0.48 10.49
C THR A 96 4.59 0.27 11.30
N LEU A 97 5.29 1.25 10.72
CA LEU A 97 6.24 2.09 11.47
C LEU A 97 5.54 3.07 12.41
N GLU A 98 4.32 3.52 12.12
CA GLU A 98 3.62 4.49 12.96
C GLU A 98 2.84 3.84 14.12
N ASP A 99 2.30 2.64 13.91
CA ASP A 99 1.32 2.02 14.80
C ASP A 99 1.77 0.69 15.43
N SER A 100 2.88 0.09 15.00
CA SER A 100 3.43 -1.13 15.64
C SER A 100 4.53 -0.85 16.67
N ASP A 101 4.99 -1.86 17.41
CA ASP A 101 6.13 -1.71 18.32
C ASP A 101 7.48 -1.52 17.58
N ILE A 102 7.55 -1.88 16.30
CA ILE A 102 8.78 -1.80 15.50
C ILE A 102 8.80 -0.46 14.75
N LYS A 103 9.62 0.47 15.26
CA LYS A 103 9.75 1.84 14.74
C LYS A 103 10.97 2.08 13.84
N ASP A 104 11.91 1.14 13.83
CA ASP A 104 13.17 1.29 13.12
C ASP A 104 13.11 0.63 11.73
N ILE A 105 13.22 1.45 10.68
CA ILE A 105 13.29 1.01 9.28
C ILE A 105 14.46 0.04 9.03
N ALA A 106 15.53 0.10 9.81
CA ALA A 106 16.66 -0.83 9.70
C ALA A 106 16.24 -2.28 9.96
N ILE A 107 15.25 -2.50 10.84
CA ILE A 107 14.72 -3.85 11.11
C ILE A 107 14.04 -4.42 9.85
N TYR A 108 13.32 -3.59 9.10
CA TYR A 108 12.70 -4.00 7.84
C TYR A 108 13.78 -4.34 6.81
N LEU A 109 14.81 -3.51 6.69
CA LEU A 109 15.95 -3.78 5.80
C LEU A 109 16.61 -5.13 6.11
N GLU A 110 16.80 -5.46 7.39
CA GLU A 110 17.35 -6.74 7.82
C GLU A 110 16.44 -7.92 7.46
N ILE A 111 15.13 -7.80 7.71
CA ILE A 111 14.16 -8.84 7.33
C ILE A 111 14.18 -9.07 5.82
N PHE A 112 14.16 -8.01 5.01
CA PHE A 112 14.25 -8.13 3.55
C PHE A 112 15.60 -8.71 3.11
N ASN A 113 16.69 -8.47 3.84
CA ASN A 113 18.00 -9.03 3.55
C ASN A 113 18.04 -10.56 3.76
N ILE A 114 17.37 -11.10 4.79
CA ILE A 114 17.26 -12.55 5.03
C ILE A 114 16.72 -13.28 3.78
N TYR A 115 15.81 -12.64 3.03
CA TYR A 115 15.21 -13.21 1.83
C TYR A 115 15.83 -12.72 0.51
N ASN A 116 17.04 -12.16 0.54
CA ASN A 116 17.75 -11.62 -0.64
C ASN A 116 17.00 -10.49 -1.38
N LEU A 117 16.18 -9.72 -0.66
CA LEU A 117 15.37 -8.61 -1.20
C LEU A 117 15.88 -7.23 -0.76
N LYS A 118 17.06 -7.15 -0.11
CA LYS A 118 17.68 -5.90 0.38
C LYS A 118 17.71 -4.80 -0.67
N ASN A 119 18.22 -5.09 -1.87
CA ASN A 119 18.36 -4.10 -2.93
C ASN A 119 17.00 -3.60 -3.44
N TYR A 120 16.00 -4.49 -3.50
CA TYR A 120 14.64 -4.11 -3.87
C TYR A 120 14.03 -3.18 -2.81
N PHE A 121 14.19 -3.52 -1.54
CA PHE A 121 13.71 -2.70 -0.42
C PHE A 121 14.31 -1.29 -0.44
N ILE A 122 15.64 -1.19 -0.57
CA ILE A 122 16.33 0.11 -0.64
C ILE A 122 15.81 0.94 -1.82
N LYS A 123 15.65 0.30 -2.99
CA LYS A 123 15.30 1.00 -4.23
C LYS A 123 13.84 1.47 -4.28
N TYR A 124 12.91 0.69 -3.74
CA TYR A 124 11.48 0.93 -3.97
C TYR A 124 10.65 1.14 -2.70
N ILE A 125 11.13 0.71 -1.53
CA ILE A 125 10.31 0.66 -0.30
C ILE A 125 10.83 1.64 0.77
N ALA A 126 12.13 1.66 1.05
CA ALA A 126 12.68 2.36 2.21
C ALA A 126 12.28 3.85 2.27
N THR A 127 12.47 4.58 1.16
CA THR A 127 12.19 6.02 1.11
C THR A 127 10.69 6.33 1.21
N PRO A 128 9.79 5.75 0.40
CA PRO A 128 8.36 6.05 0.54
C PRO A 128 7.80 5.66 1.90
N LEU A 129 8.24 4.52 2.48
CA LEU A 129 7.76 4.07 3.79
C LEU A 129 8.15 5.03 4.91
N THR A 130 9.39 5.53 4.87
CA THR A 130 9.89 6.53 5.82
C THR A 130 9.12 7.85 5.68
N ILE A 131 8.85 8.30 4.45
CA ILE A 131 8.09 9.53 4.19
C ILE A 131 6.65 9.42 4.71
N LEU A 132 6.03 8.24 4.61
CA LEU A 132 4.66 8.00 5.07
C LEU A 132 4.51 7.95 6.59
N THR A 133 5.60 7.74 7.34
CA THR A 133 5.56 7.67 8.79
C THR A 133 5.53 9.08 9.39
N HIS A 134 4.39 9.51 9.95
CA HIS A 134 4.26 10.88 10.46
C HIS A 134 5.05 11.08 11.76
N ASN A 135 5.93 12.08 11.78
CA ASN A 135 6.54 12.51 13.04
C ASN A 135 5.55 13.39 13.82
N LYS A 136 5.00 12.89 14.93
CA LYS A 136 4.00 13.61 15.75
C LYS A 136 4.46 14.97 16.30
N LYS A 137 5.76 15.30 16.22
CA LYS A 137 6.30 16.64 16.55
C LYS A 137 6.16 17.65 15.41
N GLU A 138 5.84 17.22 14.19
CA GLU A 138 5.66 18.08 13.03
C GLU A 138 4.17 18.31 12.73
N SER A 139 3.84 19.50 12.20
CA SER A 139 2.46 19.77 11.79
C SER A 139 2.06 18.89 10.61
N TYR A 140 0.77 18.58 10.53
CA TYR A 140 0.26 17.73 9.46
C TYR A 140 0.46 18.35 8.06
N ASP A 141 0.38 19.68 7.91
CA ASP A 141 0.66 20.34 6.63
C ASP A 141 2.13 20.16 6.19
N ILE A 142 3.09 20.21 7.12
CA ILE A 142 4.51 19.96 6.82
C ILE A 142 4.70 18.51 6.36
N TYR A 143 4.10 17.56 7.08
CA TYR A 143 4.11 16.14 6.72
C TYR A 143 3.54 15.92 5.31
N ILE A 144 2.36 16.47 5.01
CA ILE A 144 1.72 16.35 3.69
C ILE A 144 2.59 16.94 2.58
N ASN A 145 3.27 18.06 2.82
CA ASN A 145 4.18 18.62 1.81
C ASN A 145 5.34 17.67 1.48
N LYS A 146 5.91 16.96 2.46
CA LYS A 146 6.94 15.93 2.20
C LYS A 146 6.36 14.76 1.40
N VAL A 147 5.15 14.34 1.73
CA VAL A 147 4.45 13.26 1.00
C VAL A 147 4.24 13.63 -0.46
N LYS A 148 3.91 14.90 -0.76
CA LYS A 148 3.71 15.42 -2.12
C LYS A 148 4.94 15.29 -3.02
N ASP A 149 6.13 15.44 -2.46
CA ASP A 149 7.37 15.39 -3.24
C ASP A 149 7.73 13.95 -3.70
N ASN A 150 7.01 12.94 -3.21
CA ASN A 150 7.21 11.54 -3.60
C ASN A 150 5.92 10.94 -4.17
N PHE A 151 5.93 10.57 -5.45
CA PHE A 151 4.76 10.01 -6.14
C PHE A 151 4.17 8.77 -5.44
N VAL A 152 5.01 7.83 -5.01
CA VAL A 152 4.57 6.58 -4.36
C VAL A 152 3.92 6.90 -3.01
N ALA A 153 4.58 7.72 -2.18
CA ALA A 153 4.01 8.15 -0.90
C ALA A 153 2.69 8.91 -1.10
N SER A 154 2.62 9.83 -2.07
CA SER A 154 1.40 10.57 -2.41
C SER A 154 0.24 9.66 -2.79
N LEU A 155 0.49 8.69 -3.67
CA LEU A 155 -0.54 7.74 -4.10
C LEU A 155 -1.00 6.88 -2.93
N VAL A 156 -0.09 6.30 -2.15
CA VAL A 156 -0.48 5.48 -1.00
C VAL A 156 -1.23 6.29 0.05
N LYS A 157 -0.78 7.51 0.37
CA LYS A 157 -1.49 8.36 1.33
C LYS A 157 -2.86 8.79 0.82
N SER A 158 -3.01 9.01 -0.49
CA SER A 158 -4.33 9.27 -1.07
C SER A 158 -5.27 8.07 -0.88
N LEU A 159 -4.80 6.85 -1.14
CA LEU A 159 -5.58 5.61 -0.93
C LEU A 159 -5.96 5.41 0.54
N ASP A 160 -5.04 5.68 1.48
CA ASP A 160 -5.29 5.63 2.91
C ASP A 160 -6.41 6.61 3.32
N LEU A 161 -6.29 7.87 2.89
CA LEU A 161 -7.30 8.89 3.15
C LEU A 161 -8.65 8.50 2.56
N TYR A 162 -8.71 7.95 1.34
CA TYR A 162 -9.95 7.46 0.72
C TYR A 162 -10.58 6.27 1.48
N ASP A 163 -9.80 5.27 1.90
CA ASP A 163 -10.34 4.16 2.71
C ASP A 163 -10.92 4.66 4.04
N ASN A 164 -10.22 5.60 4.69
CA ASN A 164 -10.68 6.19 5.93
C ASN A 164 -11.93 7.05 5.75
N LEU A 165 -12.08 7.77 4.63
CA LEU A 165 -13.30 8.51 4.32
C LEU A 165 -14.52 7.58 4.27
N ASN A 166 -14.39 6.42 3.59
CA ASN A 166 -15.47 5.43 3.50
C ASN A 166 -15.93 4.90 4.87
N ILE A 167 -15.01 4.80 5.83
CA ILE A 167 -15.31 4.29 7.18
C ILE A 167 -15.88 5.40 8.08
N LEU A 168 -15.40 6.62 7.92
CA LEU A 168 -15.98 7.76 8.61
C LEU A 168 -17.44 7.98 8.16
N THR A 169 -17.73 7.82 6.86
CA THR A 169 -19.10 7.88 6.35
C THR A 169 -20.00 6.76 6.83
N SER A 170 -19.48 5.61 7.31
CA SER A 170 -20.33 4.55 7.87
C SER A 170 -20.55 4.70 9.39
N SER A 171 -19.82 5.57 10.08
CA SER A 171 -19.84 5.71 11.56
C SER A 171 -20.54 6.98 12.09
N PHE A 172 -21.48 7.55 11.31
CA PHE A 172 -22.22 8.82 11.50
C PHE A 172 -22.52 9.31 12.94
N VAL A 173 -21.52 9.77 13.69
CA VAL A 173 -21.69 10.69 14.84
C VAL A 173 -20.46 11.61 14.94
N ASN A 174 -20.67 12.93 14.77
CA ASN A 174 -19.77 14.04 15.18
C ASN A 174 -18.31 14.05 14.64
N LYS A 175 -18.08 13.81 13.34
CA LYS A 175 -16.72 13.83 12.75
C LYS A 175 -16.56 14.73 11.50
N GLU A 176 -17.38 15.75 11.35
CA GLU A 176 -17.38 16.63 10.16
C GLU A 176 -16.01 17.31 9.92
N ASP A 177 -15.39 17.86 10.96
CA ASP A 177 -14.06 18.48 10.83
C ASP A 177 -12.98 17.50 10.37
N LYS A 178 -13.05 16.26 10.86
CA LYS A 178 -12.13 15.18 10.47
C LYS A 178 -12.36 14.78 9.01
N LEU A 179 -13.63 14.68 8.58
CA LEU A 179 -13.99 14.40 7.19
C LEU A 179 -13.44 15.48 6.24
N ASN A 180 -13.68 16.75 6.56
CA ASN A 180 -13.20 17.89 5.77
C ASN A 180 -11.68 17.92 5.68
N THR A 181 -11.00 17.61 6.78
CA THR A 181 -9.54 17.49 6.82
C THR A 181 -9.04 16.38 5.88
N TYR A 182 -9.66 15.21 5.92
CA TYR A 182 -9.27 14.06 5.07
C TYR A 182 -9.52 14.37 3.60
N LEU A 183 -10.67 14.96 3.27
CA LEU A 183 -10.99 15.40 1.90
C LEU A 183 -10.00 16.44 1.39
N LYS A 184 -9.67 17.47 2.19
CA LYS A 184 -8.68 18.50 1.83
C LYS A 184 -7.36 17.87 1.40
N TYR A 185 -6.83 16.94 2.20
CA TYR A 185 -5.52 16.34 1.92
C TYR A 185 -5.57 15.30 0.81
N ALA A 186 -6.62 14.49 0.73
CA ALA A 186 -6.82 13.54 -0.36
C ALA A 186 -6.81 14.27 -1.71
N LEU A 187 -7.60 15.34 -1.84
CA LEU A 187 -7.65 16.15 -3.06
C LEU A 187 -6.30 16.82 -3.38
N ASN A 188 -5.60 17.35 -2.37
CA ASN A 188 -4.29 17.98 -2.56
C ASN A 188 -3.25 16.98 -3.12
N LEU A 189 -3.20 15.77 -2.55
CA LEU A 189 -2.31 14.70 -2.99
C LEU A 189 -2.68 14.18 -4.38
N THR A 190 -3.97 13.97 -4.64
CA THR A 190 -4.47 13.54 -5.96
C THR A 190 -4.14 14.55 -7.06
N ASN A 191 -4.30 15.85 -6.78
CA ASN A 191 -4.04 16.92 -7.74
C ASN A 191 -2.55 17.13 -8.04
N CYS A 192 -1.66 17.02 -7.05
CA CYS A 192 -0.24 17.34 -7.24
C CYS A 192 0.46 16.45 -8.27
N HIS A 193 0.04 15.18 -8.40
CA HIS A 193 0.55 14.24 -9.40
C HIS A 193 -0.40 14.00 -10.58
N LYS A 194 -1.52 14.72 -10.62
CA LYS A 194 -2.64 14.51 -11.55
C LYS A 194 -3.09 13.04 -11.56
N LEU A 195 -3.19 12.42 -10.37
CA LEU A 195 -3.46 10.99 -10.23
C LEU A 195 -4.76 10.61 -10.94
N ASP A 196 -5.84 11.35 -10.71
CA ASP A 196 -7.13 11.11 -11.37
C ASP A 196 -7.00 11.10 -12.89
N THR A 197 -6.42 12.16 -13.47
CA THR A 197 -6.26 12.24 -14.93
C THR A 197 -5.39 11.10 -15.48
N LYS A 198 -4.32 10.74 -14.77
CA LYS A 198 -3.45 9.62 -15.17
C LYS A 198 -4.20 8.29 -15.16
N PHE A 199 -4.86 7.94 -14.06
CA PHE A 199 -5.56 6.66 -13.92
C PHE A 199 -6.81 6.60 -14.80
N ILE A 200 -7.56 7.69 -14.97
CA ILE A 200 -8.71 7.75 -15.89
C ILE A 200 -8.27 7.49 -17.34
N ASN A 201 -7.21 8.17 -17.79
CA ASN A 201 -6.73 8.00 -19.17
C ASN A 201 -6.12 6.62 -19.38
N TYR A 202 -5.32 6.14 -18.42
CA TYR A 202 -4.81 4.78 -18.38
C TYR A 202 -5.95 3.76 -18.52
N HIS A 203 -6.98 3.86 -17.68
CA HIS A 203 -8.05 2.87 -17.65
C HIS A 203 -8.90 2.91 -18.93
N LYS A 204 -9.18 4.09 -19.49
CA LYS A 204 -9.88 4.23 -20.79
C LYS A 204 -9.12 3.52 -21.91
N GLU A 205 -7.81 3.69 -21.96
CA GLU A 205 -6.97 3.04 -22.97
C GLU A 205 -6.84 1.54 -22.72
N LEU A 206 -6.72 1.10 -21.46
CA LEU A 206 -6.67 -0.31 -21.08
C LEU A 206 -7.95 -1.08 -21.47
N MET A 207 -9.11 -0.44 -21.31
CA MET A 207 -10.39 -1.02 -21.74
C MET A 207 -10.49 -1.14 -23.27
N SER A 208 -9.90 -0.19 -23.99
CA SER A 208 -9.86 -0.18 -25.46
C SER A 208 -8.87 -1.21 -26.02
N SER A 209 -7.85 -1.59 -25.24
CA SER A 209 -6.82 -2.58 -25.62
C SER A 209 -7.20 -4.02 -25.28
N THR A 210 -8.42 -4.30 -24.84
CA THR A 210 -8.90 -5.66 -24.48
C THR A 210 -8.84 -6.67 -25.63
N ASN A 211 -8.69 -6.21 -26.87
CA ASN A 211 -8.46 -7.04 -28.06
C ASN A 211 -6.97 -7.22 -28.44
N ASN A 212 -6.02 -6.62 -27.69
CA ASN A 212 -4.58 -6.66 -27.95
C ASN A 212 -3.81 -7.42 -26.83
N VAL A 213 -2.78 -8.16 -27.22
CA VAL A 213 -2.23 -9.34 -26.52
C VAL A 213 -1.24 -9.03 -25.36
N TYR A 214 -1.12 -7.79 -24.88
CA TYR A 214 -0.06 -7.41 -23.90
C TYR A 214 -0.51 -7.33 -22.44
N LEU A 215 -1.58 -8.04 -22.09
CA LEU A 215 -2.11 -8.08 -20.74
C LEU A 215 -1.26 -8.98 -19.82
N VAL A 216 -0.83 -8.44 -18.70
CA VAL A 216 -0.14 -9.17 -17.63
C VAL A 216 -1.14 -9.49 -16.52
N GLU A 217 -1.29 -10.78 -16.19
CA GLU A 217 -2.11 -11.21 -15.07
C GLU A 217 -1.52 -10.68 -13.75
N VAL A 218 -2.34 -10.00 -12.96
CA VAL A 218 -2.05 -9.68 -11.57
C VAL A 218 -1.97 -11.00 -10.82
N LYS A 219 -0.74 -11.42 -10.49
CA LYS A 219 -0.54 -12.53 -9.58
C LYS A 219 -1.00 -12.09 -8.20
N TYR A 220 -2.22 -12.46 -7.86
CA TYR A 220 -2.75 -12.24 -6.54
C TYR A 220 -1.82 -12.85 -5.51
N LEU A 221 -1.61 -12.09 -4.46
CA LEU A 221 -1.64 -12.66 -3.14
C LEU A 221 -3.01 -13.36 -3.00
N ASN A 222 -3.09 -14.67 -3.29
CA ASN A 222 -4.26 -15.51 -3.01
C ASN A 222 -4.40 -15.60 -1.48
N LEU A 223 -4.87 -14.52 -0.85
CA LEU A 223 -4.81 -14.32 0.59
C LEU A 223 -6.14 -14.50 1.31
N ILE A 224 -7.19 -14.88 0.59
CA ILE A 224 -8.48 -15.30 1.16
C ILE A 224 -9.07 -16.36 0.24
#